data_AF-A0A679F1E9-F1
#
_entry.id   AF-A0A679F1E9-F1
#
_cell.length_a   1.000
_cell.length_b   1.000
_cell.length_c   1.000
_cell.angle_alpha   90.00
_cell.angle_beta   90.00
_cell.angle_gamma   90.00
#
_symmetry.space_group_name_H-M   'P 1'
#
loop_
_entity.id
_entity.type
_entity.pdbx_description
1 polymer ?
#
loop_
_entity_poly.entity_id
_entity_poly.type
_entity_poly.pdbx_seq_one_letter_code
_entity_poly.pdbx_strand_id
1 'polypeptide(L)'
;MEKIELRKLQAFLRQALGNEGIRVTADPKNPDDAAVHLGERKIASIMVDDEDGDRSFAFGMKLPVGRETLQSYLRKLFENDKLTIAPRGRKTDSVELNSGEDFLGVISADDAKQTSYTLQIAILDFDLDDF
;
A
#
# COMPACT_ATOMS: atom_id res chain seq x y z
N MET A 1 3.61 -16.45 -7.11
CA MET A 1 3.31 -15.25 -7.94
C MET A 1 4.15 -15.21 -9.22
N GLU A 2 3.55 -14.89 -10.36
CA GLU A 2 4.24 -14.86 -11.65
C GLU A 2 5.08 -13.58 -11.86
N LYS A 3 6.10 -13.66 -12.72
CA LYS A 3 6.98 -12.51 -13.03
C LYS A 3 6.23 -11.33 -13.66
N ILE A 4 5.18 -11.60 -14.42
CA ILE A 4 4.38 -10.53 -15.06
C ILE A 4 3.56 -9.78 -14.02
N GLU A 5 2.96 -10.47 -13.06
CA GLU A 5 2.19 -9.89 -11.95
C GLU A 5 3.06 -9.01 -11.07
N LEU A 6 4.26 -9.47 -10.73
CA LEU A 6 5.23 -8.66 -9.97
C LEU A 6 5.56 -7.34 -10.67
N ARG A 7 5.65 -7.34 -12.01
CA ARG A 7 5.91 -6.13 -12.80
C ARG A 7 4.69 -5.20 -12.81
N LYS A 8 3.50 -5.75 -13.01
CA LYS A 8 2.23 -5.01 -12.99
C LYS A 8 1.99 -4.35 -11.64
N LEU A 9 2.11 -5.11 -10.55
CA LEU A 9 2.03 -4.59 -9.17
C LEU A 9 3.07 -3.50 -8.90
N GLN A 10 4.29 -3.65 -9.42
CA GLN A 10 5.30 -2.61 -9.30
C GLN A 10 4.90 -1.32 -10.02
N ALA A 11 4.42 -1.42 -11.26
CA ALA A 11 4.01 -0.27 -12.05
C ALA A 11 2.80 0.43 -11.42
N PHE A 12 1.79 -0.34 -10.99
CA PHE A 12 0.64 0.15 -10.24
C PHE A 12 1.08 0.94 -8.99
N LEU A 13 1.93 0.36 -8.13
CA LEU A 13 2.36 1.03 -6.90
C LEU A 13 3.21 2.28 -7.16
N ARG A 14 4.04 2.28 -8.21
CA ARG A 14 4.81 3.47 -8.63
C ARG A 14 3.89 4.62 -9.01
N GLN A 15 2.84 4.34 -9.78
CA GLN A 15 1.85 5.34 -10.15
C GLN A 15 1.03 5.79 -8.94
N ALA A 16 0.47 4.85 -8.18
CA ALA A 16 -0.39 5.13 -7.04
C ALA A 16 0.31 5.96 -5.96
N LEU A 17 1.52 5.56 -5.56
CA LEU A 17 2.29 6.21 -4.49
C LEU A 17 3.19 7.34 -5.01
N GLY A 18 3.39 7.43 -6.33
CA GLY A 18 4.17 8.49 -6.99
C GLY A 18 5.67 8.37 -6.76
N ASN A 19 6.24 7.15 -6.75
CA ASN A 19 7.66 6.94 -6.50
C ASN A 19 8.27 5.81 -7.36
N GLU A 20 9.14 6.19 -8.31
CA GLU A 20 9.84 5.26 -9.22
C GLU A 20 10.85 4.31 -8.54
N GLY A 21 11.25 4.63 -7.31
CA GLY A 21 12.16 3.80 -6.51
C GLY A 21 11.51 2.53 -5.96
N ILE A 22 10.19 2.40 -6.07
CA ILE A 22 9.46 1.21 -5.62
C ILE A 22 9.86 0.00 -6.47
N ARG A 23 10.18 -1.10 -5.78
CA ARG A 23 10.49 -2.40 -6.38
C ARG A 23 9.63 -3.48 -5.74
N VAL A 24 9.05 -4.35 -6.56
CA VAL A 24 8.25 -5.50 -6.10
C VAL A 24 8.98 -6.78 -6.50
N THR A 25 9.19 -7.67 -5.55
CA THR A 25 9.83 -8.99 -5.75
C THR A 25 8.99 -10.06 -5.10
N ALA A 26 9.16 -11.33 -5.49
CA ALA A 26 8.61 -12.43 -4.71
C ALA A 26 9.10 -12.35 -3.24
N ASP A 27 8.24 -12.70 -2.28
CA ASP A 27 8.67 -12.78 -0.89
C ASP A 27 9.62 -13.99 -0.72
N PRO A 28 10.77 -13.81 -0.04
CA PRO A 28 11.76 -14.88 0.10
C PRO A 28 11.28 -16.05 0.97
N LYS A 29 10.26 -15.85 1.81
CA LYS A 29 9.68 -16.90 2.67
C LYS A 29 8.49 -17.57 2.01
N ASN A 30 7.68 -16.80 1.28
CA ASN A 30 6.52 -17.30 0.56
C ASN A 30 6.52 -16.78 -0.89
N PRO A 31 6.98 -17.56 -1.88
CA PRO A 31 7.03 -17.13 -3.28
C PRO A 31 5.66 -16.81 -3.91
N ASP A 32 4.56 -17.16 -3.24
CA ASP A 32 3.21 -16.80 -3.64
C ASP A 32 2.83 -15.37 -3.21
N ASP A 33 3.51 -14.83 -2.20
CA ASP A 33 3.41 -13.43 -1.80
C ASP A 33 4.48 -12.57 -2.51
N ALA A 34 4.34 -11.24 -2.37
CA ALA A 34 5.37 -10.30 -2.77
C ALA A 34 5.87 -9.41 -1.62
N ALA A 35 7.10 -8.97 -1.76
CA ALA A 35 7.74 -7.99 -0.89
C ALA A 35 7.97 -6.69 -1.67
N VAL A 36 7.54 -5.58 -1.09
CA VAL A 36 7.70 -4.24 -1.66
C VAL A 36 8.87 -3.54 -0.98
N HIS A 37 9.76 -2.99 -1.79
CA HIS A 37 10.99 -2.36 -1.37
C HIS A 37 11.06 -0.92 -1.83
N LEU A 38 11.70 -0.08 -1.02
CA LEU A 38 12.14 1.26 -1.39
C LEU A 38 13.63 1.35 -1.09
N GLY A 39 14.44 1.46 -2.14
CA GLY A 39 15.89 1.22 -2.03
C GLY A 39 16.19 -0.23 -1.63
N GLU A 40 17.01 -0.42 -0.59
CA GLU A 40 17.38 -1.73 -0.06
C GLU A 40 16.42 -2.24 1.04
N ARG A 41 15.47 -1.41 1.49
CA ARG A 41 14.59 -1.72 2.62
C ARG A 41 13.25 -2.29 2.14
N LYS A 42 12.83 -3.43 2.69
CA LYS A 42 11.44 -3.90 2.59
C LYS A 42 10.53 -2.96 3.40
N ILE A 43 9.53 -2.39 2.76
CA ILE A 43 8.57 -1.46 3.37
C ILE A 43 7.18 -2.08 3.54
N ALA A 44 6.79 -3.02 2.69
CA ALA A 44 5.46 -3.61 2.71
C ALA A 44 5.49 -5.05 2.19
N SER A 45 4.38 -5.75 2.38
CA SER A 45 4.09 -7.05 1.76
C SER A 45 2.82 -6.98 0.94
N ILE A 46 2.70 -7.85 -0.04
CA ILE A 46 1.49 -8.08 -0.81
C ILE A 46 1.15 -9.56 -0.64
N MET A 47 -0.03 -9.85 -0.11
CA MET A 47 -0.57 -11.22 -0.07
C MET A 47 -1.50 -11.41 -1.26
N VAL A 48 -1.44 -12.58 -1.88
CA VAL A 48 -2.39 -12.97 -2.93
C VAL A 48 -3.57 -13.65 -2.26
N ASP A 49 -4.77 -13.26 -2.69
CA ASP A 49 -6.00 -13.95 -2.37
C ASP A 49 -6.63 -14.40 -3.69
N ASP A 50 -6.84 -15.71 -3.83
CA ASP A 50 -7.41 -16.36 -5.00
C ASP A 50 -8.69 -17.15 -4.68
N GLU A 51 -9.38 -16.81 -3.58
CA GLU A 51 -10.67 -17.40 -3.26
C GLU A 51 -11.70 -17.15 -4.39
N ASP A 52 -12.38 -18.23 -4.80
CA ASP A 52 -13.52 -18.23 -5.73
C ASP A 52 -13.28 -17.74 -7.17
N GLY A 53 -12.02 -17.62 -7.60
CA GLY A 53 -11.64 -17.28 -8.98
C GLY A 53 -11.51 -15.78 -9.26
N ASP A 54 -11.75 -14.93 -8.25
CA ASP A 54 -11.47 -13.51 -8.31
C ASP A 54 -10.12 -13.23 -7.63
N ARG A 55 -9.08 -13.11 -8.46
CA ARG A 55 -7.73 -12.90 -7.94
C ARG A 55 -7.55 -11.45 -7.47
N SER A 56 -7.10 -11.28 -6.24
CA SER A 56 -6.82 -9.98 -5.64
C SER A 56 -5.51 -9.97 -4.88
N PHE A 57 -5.00 -8.77 -4.64
CA PHE A 57 -3.71 -8.53 -4.03
C PHE A 57 -3.88 -7.54 -2.87
N ALA A 58 -3.58 -8.02 -1.66
CA ALA A 58 -3.67 -7.22 -0.43
C ALA A 58 -2.31 -6.63 -0.09
N PHE A 59 -2.09 -5.36 -0.43
CA PHE A 59 -0.90 -4.62 0.00
C PHE A 59 -1.05 -4.17 1.46
N GLY A 60 -0.03 -4.42 2.28
CA GLY A 60 0.01 -4.04 3.69
C GLY A 60 1.35 -3.40 4.08
N MET A 61 1.30 -2.16 4.57
CA MET A 61 2.47 -1.41 5.04
C MET A 61 2.30 -0.94 6.48
N LYS A 62 3.27 -1.27 7.35
CA LYS A 62 3.30 -0.78 8.73
C LYS A 62 3.79 0.65 8.80
N LEU A 63 3.09 1.46 9.58
CA LEU A 63 3.34 2.88 9.79
C LEU A 63 3.60 3.11 11.29
N PRO A 64 4.87 3.17 11.73
CA PRO A 64 5.23 3.32 13.14
C PRO A 64 5.14 4.79 13.59
N VAL A 65 4.04 5.46 13.25
CA VAL A 65 3.80 6.88 13.54
C VAL A 65 2.34 7.09 13.94
N GLY A 66 2.10 8.10 14.79
CA GLY A 66 0.75 8.46 15.21
C GLY A 66 -0.01 9.29 14.17
N ARG A 67 -1.34 9.38 14.36
CA ARG A 67 -2.30 9.99 13.42
C ARG A 67 -1.87 11.35 12.88
N GLU A 68 -1.43 12.23 13.78
CA GLU A 68 -1.08 13.62 13.47
C GLU A 68 0.06 13.75 12.46
N THR A 69 0.93 12.73 12.39
CA THR A 69 2.13 12.76 11.54
C THR A 69 2.02 11.89 10.30
N LEU A 70 0.96 11.07 10.16
CA LEU A 70 0.79 10.09 9.08
C LEU A 70 1.00 10.70 7.69
N GLN A 71 0.34 11.82 7.38
CA GLN A 71 0.44 12.43 6.04
C GLN A 71 1.87 12.91 5.77
N SER A 72 2.47 13.63 6.73
CA SER A 72 3.84 14.13 6.59
C SER A 72 4.86 13.00 6.46
N TYR A 73 4.60 11.87 7.13
CA TYR A 73 5.44 10.68 7.05
C TYR A 73 5.37 10.05 5.65
N LEU A 74 4.17 9.83 5.12
CA LEU A 74 3.97 9.23 3.79
C LEU A 74 4.53 10.12 2.67
N ARG A 75 4.28 11.43 2.72
CA ARG A 75 4.84 12.39 1.75
C ARG A 75 6.36 12.36 1.73
N LYS A 76 7.00 12.34 2.91
CA LYS A 76 8.46 12.25 3.02
C LYS A 76 8.99 10.90 2.56
N LEU A 77 8.29 9.81 2.90
CA LEU A 77 8.72 8.46 2.54
C LEU A 77 8.69 8.24 1.02
N PHE A 78 7.64 8.71 0.35
CA PHE A 78 7.47 8.52 -1.09
C PHE A 78 7.89 9.73 -1.93
N GLU A 79 8.35 10.82 -1.31
CA GLU A 79 8.71 12.08 -1.98
C GLU A 79 7.56 12.62 -2.85
N ASN A 80 6.32 12.45 -2.40
CA ASN A 80 5.11 12.78 -3.14
C ASN A 80 4.15 13.64 -2.31
N ASP A 81 4.11 14.94 -2.59
CA ASP A 81 3.25 15.90 -1.90
C ASP A 81 1.76 15.81 -2.27
N LYS A 82 1.40 15.03 -3.29
CA LYS A 82 -0.02 14.81 -3.67
C LYS A 82 -0.74 13.85 -2.73
N LEU A 83 -0.01 13.11 -1.90
CA LEU A 83 -0.61 12.21 -0.92
C LEU A 83 -1.37 13.01 0.14
N THR A 84 -2.65 12.70 0.33
CA THR A 84 -3.51 13.36 1.31
C THR A 84 -4.24 12.34 2.16
N ILE A 85 -4.56 12.74 3.39
CA ILE A 85 -5.34 11.93 4.32
C ILE A 85 -6.73 12.55 4.48
N ALA A 86 -7.76 11.75 4.24
CA ALA A 86 -9.15 12.15 4.44
C ALA A 86 -9.78 11.40 5.64
N PRO A 87 -10.65 12.07 6.42
CA PRO A 87 -11.37 11.43 7.51
C PRO A 87 -12.44 10.48 6.99
N ARG A 88 -12.57 9.30 7.61
CA ARG A 88 -13.55 8.28 7.23
C ARG A 88 -14.87 8.43 8.00
N GLY A 89 -15.58 9.53 7.75
CA GLY A 89 -16.81 9.88 8.45
C GLY A 89 -16.58 10.09 9.96
N ARG A 90 -17.29 9.35 10.82
CA ARG A 90 -17.16 9.41 12.29
C ARG A 90 -16.10 8.44 12.86
N LYS A 91 -15.43 7.65 12.02
CA LYS A 91 -14.41 6.70 12.47
C LYS A 91 -13.12 7.45 12.83
N THR A 92 -12.67 7.28 14.08
CA THR A 92 -11.45 7.92 14.61
C THR A 92 -10.23 7.00 14.56
N ASP A 93 -10.44 5.71 14.36
CA ASP A 93 -9.43 4.66 14.27
C ASP A 93 -8.86 4.49 12.86
N SER A 94 -9.46 5.14 11.86
CA SER A 94 -9.07 4.98 10.47
C SER A 94 -9.16 6.28 9.69
N VAL A 95 -8.44 6.31 8.56
CA VAL A 95 -8.45 7.37 7.55
C VAL A 95 -8.30 6.78 6.16
N GLU A 96 -8.61 7.57 5.15
CA GLU A 96 -8.43 7.23 3.75
C GLU A 96 -7.16 7.92 3.24
N LEU A 97 -6.34 7.18 2.48
CA LEU A 97 -5.20 7.71 1.75
C LEU A 97 -5.63 7.97 0.32
N ASN A 98 -5.37 9.18 -0.17
CA ASN A 98 -5.64 9.59 -1.55
C ASN A 98 -4.38 10.14 -2.22
N SER A 99 -4.30 10.08 -3.54
CA SER A 99 -3.33 10.80 -4.37
C SER A 99 -4.09 11.74 -5.30
N GLY A 100 -4.06 13.04 -5.03
CA GLY A 100 -4.96 13.96 -5.71
C GLY A 100 -6.43 13.63 -5.40
N GLU A 101 -7.21 13.30 -6.44
CA GLU A 101 -8.63 12.91 -6.33
C GLU A 101 -8.82 11.38 -6.23
N ASP A 102 -7.76 10.60 -6.44
CA ASP A 102 -7.83 9.14 -6.48
C ASP A 102 -7.69 8.52 -5.08
N PHE A 103 -8.66 7.69 -4.71
CA PHE A 103 -8.58 6.87 -3.50
C PHE A 103 -7.59 5.72 -3.68
N LEU A 104 -6.63 5.61 -2.74
CA LEU A 104 -5.63 4.54 -2.77
C LEU A 104 -5.93 3.41 -1.79
N GLY A 105 -6.40 3.73 -0.58
CA GLY A 105 -6.56 2.72 0.45
C GLY A 105 -6.90 3.27 1.83
N VAL A 106 -6.98 2.36 2.80
CA VAL A 106 -7.36 2.68 4.18
C VAL A 106 -6.15 2.54 5.08
N ILE A 107 -5.97 3.51 5.98
CA ILE A 107 -4.98 3.45 7.05
C ILE A 107 -5.72 3.28 8.37
N SER A 108 -5.49 2.16 9.06
CA SER A 108 -6.19 1.78 10.30
C SER A 108 -5.21 1.68 11.47
N ALA A 109 -5.62 2.14 12.65
CA ALA A 109 -4.83 2.04 13.87
C ALA A 109 -4.62 0.58 14.26
N ASP A 110 -3.39 0.22 14.61
CA ASP A 110 -3.07 -1.13 15.08
C ASP A 110 -3.40 -1.32 16.57
N ASP A 111 -3.56 -0.23 17.32
CA ASP A 111 -3.75 -0.22 18.76
C ASP A 111 -4.67 0.92 19.22
N ALA A 112 -5.28 0.77 20.41
CA ALA A 112 -6.21 1.75 20.96
C ALA A 112 -5.58 3.10 21.32
N LYS A 113 -4.26 3.15 21.55
CA LYS A 113 -3.51 4.39 21.78
C LYS A 113 -3.13 5.09 20.47
N GLN A 114 -3.43 4.48 19.32
CA GLN A 114 -3.17 5.02 17.98
C GLN A 114 -1.69 5.37 17.76
N THR A 115 -0.80 4.51 18.27
CA THR A 115 0.66 4.74 18.20
C THR A 115 1.28 4.19 16.92
N SER A 116 0.67 3.17 16.33
CA SER A 116 1.00 2.71 14.99
C SER A 116 -0.25 2.43 14.15
N TYR A 117 -0.04 2.39 12.84
CA TYR A 117 -1.08 2.17 11.86
C TYR A 117 -0.62 1.15 10.80
N THR A 118 -1.59 0.61 10.06
CA THR A 118 -1.34 -0.16 8.85
C THR A 118 -2.06 0.49 7.68
N LEU A 119 -1.33 0.80 6.61
CA LEU A 119 -1.91 1.12 5.30
C LEU A 119 -2.26 -0.19 4.59
N GLN A 120 -3.51 -0.31 4.16
CA GLN A 120 -4.05 -1.41 3.38
C GLN A 120 -4.56 -0.88 2.04
N ILE A 121 -4.09 -1.46 0.95
CA ILE A 121 -4.57 -1.21 -0.41
C ILE A 121 -5.06 -2.55 -0.95
N ALA A 122 -6.31 -2.60 -1.40
CA ALA A 122 -6.84 -3.74 -2.15
C ALA A 122 -6.62 -3.44 -3.63
N ILE A 123 -5.94 -4.35 -4.33
CA ILE A 123 -5.66 -4.25 -5.75
C ILE A 123 -6.33 -5.45 -6.41
N LEU A 124 -7.21 -5.20 -7.37
CA LEU A 124 -7.95 -6.23 -8.10
C LEU A 124 -7.23 -6.52 -9.42
N ASP A 125 -7.44 -7.70 -9.99
CA ASP A 125 -6.75 -8.09 -11.23
C ASP A 125 -6.98 -7.09 -12.37
N PHE A 126 -8.19 -6.55 -12.49
CA PHE A 126 -8.50 -5.54 -13.50
C PHE A 126 -7.78 -4.20 -13.28
N ASP A 127 -7.39 -3.85 -12.04
CA ASP A 127 -6.57 -2.66 -11.77
C ASP A 127 -5.16 -2.80 -12.38
N LEU A 128 -4.75 -4.04 -12.67
CA LEU A 128 -3.46 -4.39 -13.24
C LEU A 128 -3.48 -4.56 -14.76
N ASP A 129 -4.65 -4.49 -15.41
CA ASP A 129 -4.77 -4.67 -16.86
C ASP A 129 -4.11 -3.54 -17.67
N ASP A 130 -4.01 -2.35 -17.07
CA ASP A 130 -3.39 -1.17 -17.67
C ASP A 130 -1.84 -1.14 -17.57
N PHE A 131 -1.21 -2.19 -17.01
CA PHE A 131 0.21 -2.23 -16.67
C PHE A 131 1.02 -3.39 -17.29
#